data_AF-A0AAV3ER78-F1
#
_entry.id   AF-A0AAV3ER78-F1
#
_cell.length_a   1.000
_cell.length_b   1.000
_cell.length_c   1.000
_cell.angle_alpha   90.00
_cell.angle_beta   90.00
_cell.angle_gamma   90.00
#
_symmetry.space_group_name_H-M   'P 1'
#
loop_
_entity.id
_entity.type
_entity.pdbx_description
1 polymer ?
#
loop_
_entity_poly.entity_id
_entity_poly.type
_entity_poly.pdbx_seq_one_letter_code
_entity_poly.pdbx_strand_id
1 'polypeptide(L)'
;MKKKALILLSISTIALSGLWLRSAISSPSEHAVIAEPIPLPTIQNTPSREAFLSSFHKEKVSLNTVSKKDRDNDKNAEHSEKINTRKTSPEEDREADLEYNADKVQSLPQLSSTQKAGSAGNQKPKVDNDIQQQLQTMMYAWNLTQSTPVNYSFNINGLFYDEEHDFITTRVRFSYPGLSLINRGELTLAGSPIESDKPTQFIISAKDDYHGNKESAWTHVSFDLPSTEESNSSVEHPLIGHTLYRLETTNHFAGHNYEYEVVYCEAFKFINNLAYYAASTNKRTCPTEESLSEVGTYAIDDKHLIVTSSYSAFDAEQRWKILHSYESSFNKGESLLTTIHNGKEFETYTILKNKRAMESRLNVVTGQTPYQMEKFEYFFPTDKQGNYIKGTAGMYMMDSRLVNPNWFELDSDLNIHSDTHNMTCDFVVAFYQSSTMGGQGASGISITSSSIAPNYIDPLECEERINPDNGKRYAYLDLDYSPYDEFVDGGIYSYILKPKPEYAHLVEEFKVNLIYHAPNLS
;
A
#
# COMPACT_ATOMS: atom_id res chain seq x y z
N MET A 1 39.70 26.43 -48.55
CA MET A 1 40.96 26.89 -49.20
C MET A 1 41.65 27.91 -48.29
N LYS A 2 42.95 27.69 -48.05
CA LYS A 2 43.84 28.48 -47.19
C LYS A 2 44.15 29.87 -47.76
N LYS A 3 44.34 30.87 -46.89
CA LYS A 3 45.32 32.00 -46.95
C LYS A 3 45.21 32.76 -45.60
N LYS A 4 46.13 32.57 -44.63
CA LYS A 4 47.40 33.32 -44.39
C LYS A 4 47.19 34.85 -44.48
N ALA A 5 47.21 35.68 -43.41
CA ALA A 5 48.16 35.93 -42.31
C ALA A 5 48.96 37.25 -42.49
N LEU A 6 49.34 37.84 -41.35
CA LEU A 6 50.26 38.97 -41.05
C LEU A 6 49.68 40.41 -41.04
N ILE A 7 49.46 41.05 -39.87
CA ILE A 7 50.37 41.70 -38.86
C ILE A 7 50.89 43.07 -39.31
N LEU A 8 50.59 44.11 -38.51
CA LEU A 8 51.56 45.14 -38.08
C LEU A 8 51.10 45.88 -36.81
N LEU A 9 52.10 46.14 -35.95
CA LEU A 9 52.09 46.67 -34.58
C LEU A 9 52.12 48.22 -34.50
N SER A 10 51.72 48.75 -33.34
CA SER A 10 52.39 49.86 -32.62
C SER A 10 52.01 49.84 -31.13
N ILE A 11 52.87 49.34 -30.22
CA ILE A 11 53.75 50.07 -29.24
C ILE A 11 52.94 51.00 -28.31
N SER A 12 52.56 50.57 -27.10
CA SER A 12 53.27 50.54 -25.81
C SER A 12 53.54 51.89 -25.13
N THR A 13 52.93 52.10 -23.95
CA THR A 13 53.60 52.67 -22.77
C THR A 13 52.93 52.18 -21.49
N ILE A 14 53.78 51.96 -20.49
CA ILE A 14 53.62 51.19 -19.27
C ILE A 14 53.49 52.16 -18.08
N ALA A 15 52.69 51.82 -17.07
CA ALA A 15 52.95 52.20 -15.69
C ALA A 15 52.59 51.05 -14.74
N LEU A 16 53.58 50.64 -13.94
CA LEU A 16 53.64 49.51 -13.02
C LEU A 16 52.91 49.77 -11.68
N SER A 17 52.47 48.66 -11.08
CA SER A 17 52.78 48.17 -9.71
C SER A 17 51.51 47.63 -9.03
N GLY A 18 51.49 46.49 -8.35
CA GLY A 18 52.45 45.45 -8.04
C GLY A 18 51.71 44.31 -7.31
N LEU A 19 52.07 43.08 -7.61
CA LEU A 19 51.62 41.84 -6.95
C LEU A 19 51.94 41.86 -5.43
N TRP A 20 51.17 41.12 -4.62
CA TRP A 20 51.64 39.87 -3.98
C TRP A 20 50.49 39.11 -3.29
N LEU A 21 50.40 37.81 -3.58
CA LEU A 21 49.63 36.81 -2.86
C LEU A 21 50.09 36.70 -1.39
N ARG A 22 49.16 36.44 -0.46
CA ARG A 22 49.35 35.47 0.63
C ARG A 22 48.04 34.84 1.08
N SER A 23 48.14 33.52 1.21
CA SER A 23 47.32 32.58 1.95
C SER A 23 47.32 32.83 3.47
N ALA A 24 46.19 32.53 4.10
CA ALA A 24 46.03 32.14 5.51
C ALA A 24 44.67 31.40 5.57
N ILE A 25 44.59 30.08 5.74
CA ILE A 25 44.81 29.34 7.01
C ILE A 25 44.14 30.07 8.17
N SER A 26 42.93 29.63 8.53
CA SER A 26 42.36 29.87 9.85
C SER A 26 41.95 28.53 10.46
N SER A 27 42.73 28.11 11.43
CA SER A 27 42.33 27.19 12.50
C SER A 27 42.77 27.83 13.83
N PRO A 28 42.35 27.30 14.97
CA PRO A 28 41.06 27.51 15.63
C PRO A 28 41.20 28.46 16.84
N SER A 29 40.16 29.17 17.23
CA SER A 29 40.15 29.86 18.52
C SER A 29 39.65 28.91 19.61
N GLU A 30 40.56 28.45 20.45
CA GLU A 30 40.25 27.96 21.79
C GLU A 30 39.62 29.10 22.60
N HIS A 31 38.32 29.00 22.86
CA HIS A 31 37.74 29.35 24.15
C HIS A 31 36.44 28.56 24.32
N ALA A 32 36.55 27.50 25.12
CA ALA A 32 35.45 26.70 25.61
C ALA A 32 34.52 27.57 26.45
N VAL A 33 33.28 27.73 25.98
CA VAL A 33 32.12 27.90 26.85
C VAL A 33 31.34 26.60 26.71
N ILE A 34 31.39 25.78 27.76
CA ILE A 34 30.58 24.58 27.89
C ILE A 34 29.13 25.06 28.04
N ALA A 35 28.39 25.10 26.94
CA ALA A 35 26.95 25.10 26.99
C ALA A 35 26.53 23.64 27.22
N GLU A 36 25.78 23.40 28.30
CA GLU A 36 25.15 22.10 28.53
C GLU A 36 24.37 21.68 27.29
N PRO A 37 24.43 20.39 26.88
CA PRO A 37 23.66 19.93 25.75
C PRO A 37 22.17 20.12 26.08
N ILE A 38 21.54 21.04 25.37
CA ILE A 38 20.08 21.09 25.29
C ILE A 38 19.66 19.72 24.76
N PRO A 39 18.82 18.96 25.48
CA PRO A 39 18.40 17.65 25.02
C PRO A 39 17.78 17.82 23.64
N LEU A 40 18.30 17.08 22.65
CA LEU A 40 17.66 16.98 21.35
C LEU A 40 16.18 16.66 21.59
N PRO A 41 15.24 17.32 20.88
CA PRO A 41 13.87 16.90 20.94
C PRO A 41 13.83 15.42 20.59
N THR A 42 13.40 14.61 21.54
CA THR A 42 13.11 13.21 21.34
C THR A 42 12.23 13.15 20.10
N ILE A 43 12.75 12.59 19.00
CA ILE A 43 11.94 12.22 17.86
C ILE A 43 10.90 11.29 18.46
N GLN A 44 9.69 11.81 18.66
CA GLN A 44 8.57 10.99 19.06
C GLN A 44 8.46 9.96 17.95
N ASN A 45 8.70 8.68 18.30
CA ASN A 45 8.47 7.55 17.45
C ASN A 45 7.15 7.77 16.71
N THR A 46 7.26 8.12 15.42
CA THR A 46 6.13 8.12 14.52
C THR A 46 5.53 6.71 14.63
N PRO A 47 4.22 6.56 14.85
CA PRO A 47 3.61 5.25 14.95
C PRO A 47 4.05 4.41 13.76
N SER A 48 4.49 3.18 13.99
CA SER A 48 4.89 2.24 12.94
C SER A 48 3.85 2.28 11.84
N ARG A 49 4.24 2.77 10.65
CA ARG A 49 3.47 2.63 9.43
C ARG A 49 3.52 1.14 9.08
N GLU A 50 2.68 0.36 9.74
CA GLU A 50 2.30 -0.95 9.21
C GLU A 50 1.60 -0.68 7.90
N ALA A 51 2.31 -0.85 6.79
CA ALA A 51 1.70 -0.89 5.47
C ALA A 51 0.52 -1.87 5.56
N PHE A 52 -0.64 -1.45 5.07
CA PHE A 52 -1.93 -2.14 5.10
C PHE A 52 -1.87 -3.62 4.62
N LEU A 53 -0.75 -4.09 4.06
CA LEU A 53 -0.54 -5.46 3.63
C LEU A 53 0.03 -6.41 4.70
N SER A 54 0.34 -5.93 5.92
CA SER A 54 0.55 -6.80 7.07
C SER A 54 -0.72 -7.58 7.47
N SER A 55 -1.92 -7.11 7.10
CA SER A 55 -3.18 -7.81 7.37
C SER A 55 -3.39 -9.07 6.50
N PHE A 56 -2.84 -9.09 5.28
CA PHE A 56 -2.85 -10.26 4.40
C PHE A 56 -1.80 -11.31 4.79
N HIS A 57 -0.88 -10.97 5.71
CA HIS A 57 0.26 -11.81 6.10
C HIS A 57 0.06 -12.61 7.41
N LYS A 58 -1.18 -12.82 7.85
CA LYS A 58 -1.45 -13.83 8.88
C LYS A 58 -1.44 -15.24 8.28
N GLU A 59 -0.23 -15.77 8.06
CA GLU A 59 -0.05 -17.18 7.81
C GLU A 59 -0.46 -18.01 9.04
N LYS A 60 -1.14 -19.12 8.76
CA LYS A 60 -1.50 -20.18 9.71
C LYS A 60 -0.24 -20.72 10.42
N VAL A 61 0.03 -20.25 11.64
CA VAL A 61 0.83 -21.05 12.58
C VAL A 61 -0.05 -22.19 13.05
N SER A 62 0.04 -23.32 12.34
CA SER A 62 -0.49 -24.59 12.81
C SER A 62 0.20 -24.97 14.13
N LEU A 63 -0.58 -24.98 15.21
CA LEU A 63 -0.26 -25.68 16.46
C LEU A 63 0.00 -27.15 16.14
N ASN A 64 1.27 -27.52 15.99
CA ASN A 64 1.75 -28.90 16.02
C ASN A 64 3.15 -28.94 16.63
N THR A 65 3.30 -28.40 17.83
CA THR A 65 4.36 -28.86 18.74
C THR A 65 3.87 -30.12 19.45
N VAL A 66 4.01 -31.26 18.77
CA VAL A 66 4.09 -32.56 19.46
C VAL A 66 5.43 -32.57 20.20
N SER A 67 5.33 -32.35 21.50
CA SER A 67 6.40 -32.51 22.47
C SER A 67 6.97 -33.93 22.40
N LYS A 68 8.17 -34.07 21.83
CA LYS A 68 9.09 -35.15 22.20
C LYS A 68 9.65 -34.80 23.57
N LYS A 69 9.15 -35.47 24.61
CA LYS A 69 9.85 -35.58 25.88
C LYS A 69 10.47 -36.96 25.95
N ASP A 70 11.81 -36.95 26.02
CA ASP A 70 12.61 -38.10 26.35
C ASP A 70 12.16 -38.72 27.68
N ARG A 71 12.29 -40.04 27.71
CA ARG A 71 12.11 -40.89 28.89
C ARG A 71 13.09 -40.46 29.96
N ASP A 72 12.58 -40.28 31.18
CA ASP A 72 13.22 -40.86 32.35
C ASP A 72 12.18 -41.15 33.44
N ASN A 73 12.25 -42.40 33.92
CA ASN A 73 11.56 -42.88 35.11
C ASN A 73 12.35 -42.40 36.33
N ASP A 74 11.69 -41.84 37.34
CA ASP A 74 11.82 -42.41 38.68
C ASP A 74 10.70 -42.01 39.65
N LYS A 75 10.50 -42.89 40.62
CA LYS A 75 9.35 -43.01 41.53
C LYS A 75 9.54 -42.25 42.87
N ASN A 76 8.42 -42.21 43.62
CA ASN A 76 8.26 -42.03 45.09
C ASN A 76 8.20 -40.57 45.59
N ALA A 77 7.47 -40.17 46.64
CA ALA A 77 6.41 -40.74 47.49
C ALA A 77 5.97 -39.64 48.50
N GLU A 78 4.79 -39.81 49.11
CA GLU A 78 4.34 -39.30 50.44
C GLU A 78 4.05 -37.78 50.64
N HIS A 79 2.79 -37.40 50.95
CA HIS A 79 2.14 -37.27 52.29
C HIS A 79 2.53 -35.92 52.96
N SER A 80 1.66 -35.02 53.45
CA SER A 80 0.47 -35.17 54.30
C SER A 80 -0.24 -33.80 54.52
N GLU A 81 -1.43 -33.87 55.11
CA GLU A 81 -2.45 -32.84 55.39
C GLU A 81 -2.07 -31.73 56.42
N LYS A 82 -2.69 -30.54 56.32
CA LYS A 82 -3.68 -30.02 57.30
C LYS A 82 -4.26 -28.63 56.96
N ILE A 83 -5.55 -28.64 56.63
CA ILE A 83 -6.69 -27.79 57.04
C ILE A 83 -6.40 -26.38 57.63
N ASN A 84 -6.93 -25.34 56.97
CA ASN A 84 -7.81 -24.36 57.66
C ASN A 84 -8.84 -23.74 56.70
N THR A 85 -10.10 -23.71 57.11
CA THR A 85 -11.26 -23.25 56.36
C THR A 85 -11.57 -21.78 56.63
N ARG A 86 -11.75 -20.96 55.57
CA ARG A 86 -12.84 -19.98 55.52
C ARG A 86 -13.18 -19.58 54.08
N LYS A 87 -14.46 -19.76 53.75
CA LYS A 87 -15.15 -19.40 52.50
C LYS A 87 -14.97 -17.93 52.13
N THR A 88 -14.75 -17.65 50.85
CA THR A 88 -15.70 -16.95 49.94
C THR A 88 -15.23 -17.00 48.48
N SER A 89 -16.11 -17.51 47.62
CA SER A 89 -16.23 -17.35 46.15
C SER A 89 -15.02 -17.65 45.23
N PRO A 90 -15.10 -18.67 44.35
CA PRO A 90 -14.16 -18.85 43.25
C PRO A 90 -14.67 -18.19 41.95
N GLU A 91 -13.88 -17.27 41.42
CA GLU A 91 -13.77 -17.01 39.99
C GLU A 91 -12.55 -17.81 39.50
N GLU A 92 -12.79 -18.83 38.67
CA GLU A 92 -11.76 -19.37 37.77
C GLU A 92 -12.44 -19.91 36.52
N ASP A 93 -12.06 -19.29 35.40
CA ASP A 93 -11.81 -19.85 34.07
C ASP A 93 -12.78 -20.88 33.50
N ARG A 94 -13.53 -20.44 32.48
CA ARG A 94 -13.80 -21.26 31.29
C ARG A 94 -13.74 -20.43 30.01
N GLU A 95 -12.95 -20.97 29.09
CA GLU A 95 -12.81 -20.64 27.67
C GLU A 95 -14.16 -20.24 27.04
N ALA A 96 -14.16 -19.09 26.36
CA ALA A 96 -15.26 -18.64 25.53
C ALA A 96 -15.00 -19.04 24.07
N ASP A 97 -15.70 -20.08 23.62
CA ASP A 97 -16.06 -20.27 22.22
C ASP A 97 -16.92 -19.07 21.78
N LEU A 98 -16.39 -18.24 20.88
CA LEU A 98 -17.11 -17.10 20.32
C LEU A 98 -17.87 -17.51 19.05
N GLU A 99 -19.13 -17.90 19.26
CA GLU A 99 -20.18 -17.93 18.23
C GLU A 99 -20.76 -16.50 18.12
N TYR A 100 -20.52 -15.83 17.00
CA TYR A 100 -20.93 -14.44 16.78
C TYR A 100 -22.43 -14.35 16.46
N ASN A 101 -23.25 -14.03 17.47
CA ASN A 101 -24.63 -13.58 17.31
C ASN A 101 -24.66 -12.05 17.08
N ALA A 102 -25.19 -11.64 15.93
CA ALA A 102 -25.48 -10.25 15.64
C ALA A 102 -26.92 -9.91 16.04
N ASP A 103 -27.16 -9.73 17.35
CA ASP A 103 -28.39 -9.12 17.85
C ASP A 103 -28.16 -7.62 18.06
N LYS A 104 -28.77 -6.80 17.19
CA LYS A 104 -29.00 -5.37 17.48
C LYS A 104 -30.50 -5.14 17.59
N VAL A 105 -31.01 -5.39 18.79
CA VAL A 105 -32.38 -5.05 19.21
C VAL A 105 -32.47 -3.54 19.40
N GLN A 106 -33.36 -2.90 18.64
CA GLN A 106 -33.77 -1.52 18.89
C GLN A 106 -34.98 -1.56 19.84
N SER A 107 -34.79 -1.10 21.08
CA SER A 107 -35.79 -1.16 22.15
C SER A 107 -36.53 0.16 22.33
N LEU A 108 -37.85 0.08 22.55
CA LEU A 108 -38.74 1.02 23.27
C LEU A 108 -40.12 0.32 23.46
N PRO A 109 -40.92 0.73 24.46
CA PRO A 109 -41.35 -0.11 25.59
C PRO A 109 -42.51 -1.08 25.31
N GLN A 110 -42.44 -2.23 25.98
CA GLN A 110 -43.52 -3.21 26.16
C GLN A 110 -44.86 -2.52 26.48
N LEU A 111 -45.84 -2.65 25.59
CA LEU A 111 -47.24 -2.58 25.96
C LEU A 111 -47.80 -4.00 26.12
N SER A 112 -48.45 -4.18 27.26
CA SER A 112 -49.06 -5.40 27.76
C SER A 112 -49.95 -6.12 26.76
N SER A 113 -49.86 -7.45 26.75
CA SER A 113 -50.72 -8.37 26.03
C SER A 113 -52.19 -8.25 26.47
N THR A 114 -52.95 -7.41 25.77
CA THR A 114 -54.40 -7.56 25.70
C THR A 114 -54.73 -8.61 24.65
N GLN A 115 -55.25 -9.75 25.12
CA GLN A 115 -55.93 -10.77 24.33
C GLN A 115 -56.85 -10.13 23.29
N LYS A 116 -56.48 -10.23 22.01
CA LYS A 116 -57.43 -10.04 20.90
C LYS A 116 -57.95 -11.42 20.49
N ALA A 117 -59.19 -11.68 20.86
CA ALA A 117 -59.98 -12.76 20.33
C ALA A 117 -60.29 -12.47 18.84
N GLY A 118 -59.67 -13.25 17.96
CA GLY A 118 -60.01 -13.39 16.54
C GLY A 118 -59.98 -14.87 16.20
N SER A 119 -61.00 -15.36 15.50
CA SER A 119 -61.33 -16.76 15.27
C SER A 119 -60.43 -17.49 14.23
N ALA A 120 -59.16 -17.14 14.15
CA ALA A 120 -58.12 -17.90 13.46
C ALA A 120 -56.90 -17.88 14.38
N GLY A 121 -56.27 -19.02 14.67
CA GLY A 121 -55.03 -19.01 15.46
C GLY A 121 -53.96 -18.14 14.79
N ASN A 122 -52.91 -17.76 15.53
CA ASN A 122 -51.82 -16.94 14.98
C ASN A 122 -51.35 -17.50 13.64
N GLN A 123 -51.24 -16.65 12.62
CA GLN A 123 -50.82 -17.06 11.29
C GLN A 123 -49.34 -16.80 11.10
N LYS A 124 -48.73 -17.42 10.09
CA LYS A 124 -47.34 -17.12 9.72
C LYS A 124 -47.27 -15.79 8.98
N PRO A 125 -46.09 -15.14 8.89
CA PRO A 125 -45.91 -13.96 8.07
C PRO A 125 -46.37 -14.23 6.64
N LYS A 126 -47.11 -13.25 6.10
CA LYS A 126 -47.60 -13.25 4.73
C LYS A 126 -46.67 -12.42 3.85
N VAL A 127 -46.69 -12.72 2.56
CA VAL A 127 -45.91 -12.00 1.55
C VAL A 127 -46.71 -10.81 1.06
N ASP A 128 -46.09 -9.64 1.01
CA ASP A 128 -46.62 -8.49 0.27
C ASP A 128 -46.32 -8.72 -1.22
N ASN A 129 -47.37 -9.05 -1.98
CA ASN A 129 -47.24 -9.37 -3.40
C ASN A 129 -46.83 -8.16 -4.24
N ASP A 130 -47.18 -6.93 -3.83
CA ASP A 130 -46.82 -5.71 -4.57
C ASP A 130 -45.32 -5.44 -4.40
N ILE A 131 -44.79 -5.58 -3.19
CA ILE A 131 -43.35 -5.45 -2.92
C ILE A 131 -42.57 -6.60 -3.56
N GLN A 132 -43.08 -7.83 -3.50
CA GLN A 132 -42.48 -8.97 -4.20
C GLN A 132 -42.37 -8.68 -5.71
N GLN A 133 -43.43 -8.17 -6.33
CA GLN A 133 -43.43 -7.87 -7.76
C GLN A 133 -42.49 -6.71 -8.11
N GLN A 134 -42.42 -5.67 -7.28
CA GLN A 134 -41.46 -4.58 -7.44
C GLN A 134 -40.02 -5.09 -7.40
N LEU A 135 -39.70 -5.93 -6.42
CA LEU A 135 -38.38 -6.55 -6.29
C LEU A 135 -38.05 -7.44 -7.49
N GLN A 136 -38.98 -8.30 -7.90
CA GLN A 136 -38.78 -9.15 -9.07
C GLN A 136 -38.55 -8.34 -10.36
N THR A 137 -39.27 -7.22 -10.52
CA THR A 137 -39.10 -6.31 -11.66
C THR A 137 -37.73 -5.63 -11.64
N MET A 138 -37.28 -5.18 -10.46
CA MET A 138 -35.94 -4.62 -10.27
C MET A 138 -34.86 -5.65 -10.61
N MET A 139 -35.01 -6.89 -10.15
CA MET A 139 -34.04 -7.96 -10.38
C MET A 139 -33.95 -8.35 -11.85
N TYR A 140 -35.07 -8.38 -12.58
CA TYR A 140 -35.04 -8.60 -14.04
C TYR A 140 -34.40 -7.46 -14.82
N ALA A 141 -34.35 -6.24 -14.26
CA ALA A 141 -33.67 -5.12 -14.87
C ALA A 141 -32.15 -5.14 -14.63
N TRP A 142 -31.63 -6.05 -13.81
CA TRP A 142 -30.19 -6.21 -13.62
C TRP A 142 -29.55 -6.69 -14.90
N ASN A 143 -28.58 -5.91 -15.38
CA ASN A 143 -27.74 -6.32 -16.47
C ASN A 143 -26.63 -7.23 -15.92
N LEU A 144 -26.78 -8.54 -16.14
CA LEU A 144 -25.79 -9.55 -15.74
C LEU A 144 -25.07 -10.02 -17.00
N THR A 145 -23.90 -9.45 -17.26
CA THR A 145 -23.04 -9.84 -18.38
C THR A 145 -21.83 -10.60 -17.84
N GLN A 146 -21.42 -11.68 -18.50
CA GLN A 146 -20.29 -12.50 -18.05
C GLN A 146 -19.02 -11.66 -17.86
N SER A 147 -18.30 -11.89 -16.76
CA SER A 147 -17.08 -11.19 -16.39
C SER A 147 -17.21 -9.67 -16.28
N THR A 148 -18.44 -9.14 -16.34
CA THR A 148 -18.72 -7.72 -16.13
C THR A 148 -19.15 -7.52 -14.68
N PRO A 149 -18.41 -6.73 -13.90
CA PRO A 149 -18.74 -6.52 -12.50
C PRO A 149 -20.05 -5.77 -12.37
N VAL A 150 -20.84 -6.19 -11.39
CA VAL A 150 -22.11 -5.58 -11.02
C VAL A 150 -22.08 -5.20 -9.55
N ASN A 151 -22.84 -4.14 -9.23
CA ASN A 151 -23.04 -3.68 -7.87
C ASN A 151 -24.47 -3.12 -7.76
N TYR A 152 -25.40 -3.95 -7.32
CA TYR A 152 -26.81 -3.60 -7.19
C TYR A 152 -27.24 -3.63 -5.73
N SER A 153 -27.63 -2.47 -5.20
CA SER A 153 -28.19 -2.35 -3.86
C SER A 153 -29.72 -2.36 -3.92
N PHE A 154 -30.34 -3.09 -2.99
CA PHE A 154 -31.79 -3.19 -2.88
C PHE A 154 -32.22 -3.53 -1.45
N ASN A 155 -33.47 -3.18 -1.12
CA ASN A 155 -34.04 -3.36 0.21
C ASN A 155 -35.27 -4.28 0.17
N ILE A 156 -35.41 -5.16 1.16
CA ILE A 156 -36.49 -6.15 1.28
C ILE A 156 -37.55 -5.75 2.33
N ASN A 157 -37.48 -4.52 2.84
CA ASN A 157 -38.41 -3.97 3.81
C ASN A 157 -39.85 -4.06 3.30
N GLY A 158 -40.74 -4.56 4.15
CA GLY A 158 -42.16 -4.74 3.82
C GLY A 158 -42.47 -5.96 2.96
N LEU A 159 -41.48 -6.70 2.44
CA LEU A 159 -41.73 -7.93 1.67
C LEU A 159 -42.57 -8.95 2.46
N PHE A 160 -42.41 -8.97 3.78
CA PHE A 160 -43.23 -9.77 4.67
C PHE A 160 -43.94 -8.88 5.69
N TYR A 161 -45.18 -9.22 5.98
CA TYR A 161 -45.98 -8.60 7.04
C TYR A 161 -46.72 -9.66 7.84
N ASP A 162 -47.07 -9.29 9.06
CA ASP A 162 -47.80 -10.13 9.99
C ASP A 162 -49.07 -9.37 10.41
N GLU A 163 -50.25 -10.01 10.32
CA GLU A 163 -51.53 -9.31 10.58
C GLU A 163 -51.73 -9.05 12.08
N GLU A 164 -51.14 -9.90 12.90
CA GLU A 164 -51.08 -9.83 14.34
C GLU A 164 -49.98 -8.87 14.84
N HIS A 165 -49.14 -8.40 13.92
CA HIS A 165 -48.01 -7.49 14.15
C HIS A 165 -46.93 -8.12 15.04
N ASP A 166 -46.74 -9.44 14.92
CA ASP A 166 -45.65 -10.17 15.55
C ASP A 166 -44.29 -9.78 14.95
N PHE A 167 -43.22 -10.02 15.71
CA PHE A 167 -41.87 -9.71 15.26
C PHE A 167 -41.40 -10.67 14.15
N ILE A 168 -40.93 -10.12 13.03
CA ILE A 168 -40.50 -10.90 11.87
C ILE A 168 -38.98 -11.02 11.82
N THR A 169 -38.49 -12.26 11.73
CA THR A 169 -37.08 -12.57 11.45
C THR A 169 -36.92 -13.00 9.99
N THR A 170 -35.96 -12.41 9.28
CA THR A 170 -35.68 -12.73 7.87
C THR A 170 -34.34 -13.43 7.68
N ARG A 171 -34.25 -14.30 6.67
CA ARG A 171 -32.98 -14.87 6.19
C ARG A 171 -32.95 -14.94 4.66
N VAL A 172 -31.75 -14.97 4.10
CA VAL A 172 -31.53 -15.07 2.66
C VAL A 172 -30.67 -16.28 2.35
N ARG A 173 -31.07 -17.09 1.37
CA ARG A 173 -30.25 -18.12 0.72
C ARG A 173 -29.95 -17.63 -0.69
N PHE A 174 -28.67 -17.41 -0.99
CA PHE A 174 -28.20 -16.92 -2.28
C PHE A 174 -27.08 -17.80 -2.81
N SER A 175 -27.18 -18.20 -4.07
CA SER A 175 -26.15 -18.93 -4.81
C SER A 175 -26.20 -18.50 -6.27
N TYR A 176 -25.16 -17.82 -6.73
CA TYR A 176 -24.99 -17.46 -8.13
C TYR A 176 -23.49 -17.45 -8.46
N PRO A 177 -23.04 -18.20 -9.48
CA PRO A 177 -21.63 -18.29 -9.84
C PRO A 177 -21.01 -16.92 -10.17
N GLY A 178 -19.98 -16.53 -9.41
CA GLY A 178 -19.28 -15.26 -9.57
C GLY A 178 -19.89 -14.05 -8.87
N LEU A 179 -21.08 -14.19 -8.27
CA LEU A 179 -21.73 -13.13 -7.49
C LEU A 179 -21.82 -13.50 -6.01
N SER A 180 -21.85 -12.47 -5.16
CA SER A 180 -22.01 -12.56 -3.71
C SER A 180 -23.05 -11.56 -3.24
N LEU A 181 -23.74 -11.88 -2.16
CA LEU A 181 -24.71 -10.99 -1.53
C LEU A 181 -24.17 -10.51 -0.18
N ILE A 182 -24.03 -9.19 -0.03
CA ILE A 182 -23.46 -8.52 1.14
C ILE A 182 -24.60 -7.79 1.87
N ASN A 183 -24.67 -7.91 3.20
CA ASN A 183 -25.64 -7.18 4.02
C ASN A 183 -24.93 -6.15 4.91
N ARG A 184 -25.09 -4.85 4.61
CA ARG A 184 -24.59 -3.74 5.44
C ARG A 184 -25.74 -2.80 5.88
N GLY A 185 -26.94 -3.37 6.09
CA GLY A 185 -28.18 -2.63 6.35
C GLY A 185 -29.10 -2.57 5.12
N GLU A 186 -28.51 -2.45 3.92
CA GLU A 186 -29.13 -2.76 2.64
C GLU A 186 -28.46 -4.00 2.03
N LEU A 187 -29.20 -4.80 1.26
CA LEU A 187 -28.63 -5.94 0.55
C LEU A 187 -27.96 -5.46 -0.72
N THR A 188 -26.72 -5.89 -0.94
CA THR A 188 -25.93 -5.52 -2.12
C THR A 188 -25.46 -6.77 -2.83
N LEU A 189 -25.87 -6.92 -4.09
CA LEU A 189 -25.37 -7.95 -5.00
C LEU A 189 -24.11 -7.44 -5.68
N ALA A 190 -22.97 -8.11 -5.46
CA ALA A 190 -21.68 -7.70 -5.99
C ALA A 190 -20.86 -8.86 -6.57
N GLY A 191 -19.97 -8.57 -7.49
CA GLY A 191 -19.11 -9.56 -8.18
C GLY A 191 -19.30 -9.47 -9.69
N SER A 192 -18.80 -10.45 -10.46
CA SER A 192 -19.10 -10.53 -11.89
C SER A 192 -19.65 -11.92 -12.22
N PRO A 193 -20.78 -12.04 -12.93
CA PRO A 193 -21.35 -13.31 -13.34
C PRO A 193 -20.32 -14.20 -14.05
N ILE A 194 -20.26 -15.48 -13.68
CA ILE A 194 -19.46 -16.50 -14.38
C ILE A 194 -20.44 -17.49 -15.03
N GLU A 195 -20.14 -17.90 -16.26
CA GLU A 195 -20.86 -18.99 -16.91
C GLU A 195 -20.70 -20.29 -16.12
N SER A 196 -21.82 -20.94 -15.81
CA SER A 196 -21.80 -22.15 -14.99
C SER A 196 -23.10 -22.93 -15.14
N ASP A 197 -22.99 -24.25 -15.19
CA ASP A 197 -24.12 -25.18 -15.16
C ASP A 197 -24.76 -25.32 -13.76
N LYS A 198 -24.24 -24.61 -12.75
CA LYS A 198 -24.78 -24.69 -11.39
C LYS A 198 -26.11 -23.94 -11.29
N PRO A 199 -27.12 -24.52 -10.60
CA PRO A 199 -28.39 -23.84 -10.42
C PRO A 199 -28.21 -22.57 -9.59
N THR A 200 -28.79 -21.47 -10.08
CA THR A 200 -28.87 -20.22 -9.35
C THR A 200 -30.02 -20.30 -8.34
N GLN A 201 -29.84 -19.71 -7.16
CA GLN A 201 -30.87 -19.67 -6.12
C GLN A 201 -30.87 -18.30 -5.46
N PHE A 202 -32.04 -17.70 -5.36
CA PHE A 202 -32.25 -16.53 -4.52
C PHE A 202 -33.58 -16.65 -3.78
N ILE A 203 -33.50 -17.08 -2.52
CA ILE A 203 -34.67 -17.34 -1.68
C ILE A 203 -34.60 -16.46 -0.44
N ILE A 204 -35.64 -15.67 -0.21
CA ILE A 204 -35.82 -14.89 1.01
C ILE A 204 -36.90 -15.59 1.84
N SER A 205 -36.64 -15.75 3.13
CA SER A 205 -37.59 -16.39 4.04
C SER A 205 -37.85 -15.52 5.26
N ALA A 206 -39.08 -15.55 5.76
CA ALA A 206 -39.46 -14.90 7.00
C ALA A 206 -40.19 -15.86 7.95
N LYS A 207 -40.03 -15.64 9.25
CA LYS A 207 -40.82 -16.32 10.29
C LYS A 207 -41.18 -15.33 11.40
N ASP A 208 -42.24 -15.63 12.12
CA ASP A 208 -42.57 -14.97 13.38
C ASP A 208 -41.86 -15.63 14.58
N ASP A 209 -42.20 -15.17 15.79
CA ASP A 209 -41.73 -15.73 17.06
C ASP A 209 -42.66 -16.80 17.65
N TYR A 210 -43.86 -17.00 17.09
CA TYR A 210 -44.87 -17.93 17.57
C TYR A 210 -44.71 -19.36 17.02
N HIS A 211 -44.38 -19.52 15.74
CA HIS A 211 -44.35 -20.82 15.04
C HIS A 211 -43.03 -21.60 15.22
N GLY A 212 -42.13 -21.09 16.08
CA GLY A 212 -40.87 -21.73 16.43
C GLY A 212 -39.78 -21.63 15.36
N ASN A 213 -38.79 -22.54 15.40
CA ASN A 213 -37.56 -22.46 14.59
C ASN A 213 -37.43 -23.53 13.50
N LYS A 214 -38.44 -24.40 13.32
CA LYS A 214 -38.41 -25.46 12.30
C LYS A 214 -38.57 -24.87 10.89
N GLU A 215 -38.10 -25.57 9.85
CA GLU A 215 -38.24 -25.10 8.45
C GLU A 215 -39.70 -24.83 8.09
N SER A 216 -40.64 -25.62 8.62
CA SER A 216 -42.07 -25.42 8.44
C SER A 216 -42.62 -24.10 9.02
N ALA A 217 -41.89 -23.39 9.87
CA ALA A 217 -42.28 -22.09 10.42
C ALA A 217 -42.00 -20.93 9.45
N TRP A 218 -41.19 -21.16 8.42
CA TRP A 218 -40.78 -20.13 7.48
C TRP A 218 -41.77 -20.01 6.32
N THR A 219 -42.11 -18.79 5.97
CA THR A 219 -42.69 -18.41 4.68
C THR A 219 -41.55 -18.07 3.72
N HIS A 220 -41.62 -18.57 2.49
CA HIS A 220 -40.54 -18.44 1.50
C HIS A 220 -41.00 -17.71 0.25
N VAL A 221 -40.12 -16.87 -0.30
CA VAL A 221 -40.24 -16.24 -1.61
C VAL A 221 -38.97 -16.54 -2.39
N SER A 222 -39.13 -17.08 -3.61
CA SER A 222 -38.03 -17.27 -4.55
C SER A 222 -38.06 -16.15 -5.59
N PHE A 223 -36.89 -15.64 -5.94
CA PHE A 223 -36.70 -14.67 -7.00
C PHE A 223 -35.94 -15.30 -8.15
N ASP A 224 -36.40 -15.00 -9.36
CA ASP A 224 -35.67 -15.36 -10.56
C ASP A 224 -34.65 -14.27 -10.89
N LEU A 225 -33.45 -14.69 -11.25
CA LEU A 225 -32.39 -13.80 -11.69
C LEU A 225 -32.28 -13.87 -13.22
N PRO A 226 -31.95 -12.76 -13.89
CA PRO A 226 -31.76 -12.76 -15.33
C PRO A 226 -30.61 -13.70 -15.71
N SER A 227 -30.71 -14.30 -16.90
CA SER A 227 -29.65 -15.11 -17.48
C SER A 227 -28.42 -14.24 -17.75
N THR A 228 -27.23 -14.79 -17.51
CA THR A 228 -25.99 -14.12 -17.89
C THR A 228 -25.91 -13.97 -19.41
N GLU A 229 -25.78 -12.74 -19.90
CA GLU A 229 -25.45 -12.50 -21.31
C GLU A 229 -23.96 -12.76 -21.56
N GLU A 230 -23.63 -13.38 -22.69
CA GLU A 230 -22.24 -13.49 -23.14
C GLU A 230 -21.65 -12.08 -23.37
N SER A 231 -20.47 -11.83 -22.80
CA SER A 231 -19.78 -10.55 -23.00
C SER A 231 -19.38 -10.38 -24.46
N ASN A 232 -20.08 -9.51 -25.20
CA ASN A 232 -19.67 -9.04 -26.52
C ASN A 232 -18.64 -7.90 -26.47
N SER A 233 -18.15 -7.54 -25.29
CA SER A 233 -17.16 -6.47 -25.09
C SER A 233 -16.27 -6.77 -23.90
N SER A 234 -15.04 -7.20 -24.15
CA SER A 234 -13.99 -7.15 -23.14
C SER A 234 -13.75 -5.68 -22.79
N VAL A 235 -14.39 -5.16 -21.75
CA VAL A 235 -13.88 -3.94 -21.12
C VAL A 235 -12.59 -4.36 -20.42
N GLU A 236 -11.49 -4.31 -21.18
CA GLU A 236 -10.15 -4.62 -20.70
C GLU A 236 -9.69 -3.44 -19.84
N HIS A 237 -10.00 -3.49 -18.54
CA HIS A 237 -9.42 -2.53 -17.60
C HIS A 237 -7.90 -2.77 -17.56
N PRO A 238 -7.02 -1.75 -17.68
CA PRO A 238 -5.58 -1.98 -17.86
C PRO A 238 -4.88 -2.76 -16.72
N LEU A 239 -5.50 -2.80 -15.54
CA LEU A 239 -5.05 -3.59 -14.37
C LEU A 239 -5.48 -5.07 -14.40
N ILE A 240 -6.41 -5.47 -15.27
CA ILE A 240 -6.96 -6.83 -15.30
C ILE A 240 -6.17 -7.73 -16.26
N GLY A 241 -6.05 -9.01 -15.92
CA GLY A 241 -5.47 -10.05 -16.78
C GLY A 241 -3.94 -10.15 -16.72
N HIS A 242 -3.25 -9.11 -16.26
CA HIS A 242 -1.78 -9.09 -16.14
C HIS A 242 -1.32 -9.21 -14.69
N THR A 243 -0.09 -9.70 -14.51
CA THR A 243 0.63 -9.56 -13.24
C THR A 243 1.21 -8.14 -13.18
N LEU A 244 0.87 -7.44 -12.11
CA LEU A 244 1.22 -6.05 -11.86
C LEU A 244 2.27 -5.99 -10.75
N TYR A 245 3.30 -5.18 -10.92
CA TYR A 245 4.38 -5.03 -9.96
C TYR A 245 4.46 -3.61 -9.45
N ARG A 246 4.72 -3.45 -8.14
CA ARG A 246 5.01 -2.17 -7.49
C ARG A 246 6.09 -2.35 -6.42
N LEU A 247 6.71 -1.25 -6.01
CA LEU A 247 7.62 -1.25 -4.87
C LEU A 247 6.91 -0.78 -3.61
N GLU A 248 7.22 -1.44 -2.50
CA GLU A 248 6.74 -1.09 -1.17
C GLU A 248 7.88 -1.01 -0.16
N THR A 249 7.61 -0.41 0.99
CA THR A 249 8.58 -0.18 2.06
C THR A 249 8.09 -0.75 3.39
N THR A 250 9.01 -1.20 4.23
CA THR A 250 8.71 -1.68 5.60
C THR A 250 9.95 -1.65 6.48
N ASN A 251 9.77 -1.45 7.79
CA ASN A 251 10.83 -1.68 8.78
C ASN A 251 10.91 -3.16 9.22
N HIS A 252 9.89 -3.97 8.91
CA HIS A 252 9.88 -5.41 9.20
C HIS A 252 9.88 -6.21 7.90
N PHE A 253 11.03 -6.81 7.56
CA PHE A 253 11.21 -7.51 6.29
C PHE A 253 11.87 -8.87 6.48
N ALA A 254 11.28 -9.91 5.87
CA ALA A 254 11.79 -11.28 5.91
C ALA A 254 12.12 -11.80 7.33
N GLY A 255 11.30 -11.43 8.33
CA GLY A 255 11.48 -11.82 9.73
C GLY A 255 12.49 -10.98 10.53
N HIS A 256 13.02 -9.91 9.94
CA HIS A 256 13.97 -9.00 10.57
C HIS A 256 13.39 -7.61 10.77
N ASN A 257 13.69 -6.99 11.92
CA ASN A 257 13.41 -5.58 12.17
C ASN A 257 14.64 -4.75 11.77
N TYR A 258 14.42 -3.72 10.98
CA TYR A 258 15.42 -2.78 10.52
C TYR A 258 15.16 -1.40 11.14
N GLU A 259 16.23 -0.70 11.51
CA GLU A 259 16.19 0.69 11.97
C GLU A 259 15.84 1.68 10.83
N TYR A 260 15.73 1.16 9.61
CA TYR A 260 15.41 1.89 8.39
C TYR A 260 14.36 1.14 7.58
N GLU A 261 13.74 1.85 6.63
CA GLU A 261 12.77 1.25 5.71
C GLU A 261 13.48 0.50 4.60
N VAL A 262 13.09 -0.76 4.42
CA VAL A 262 13.55 -1.63 3.34
C VAL A 262 12.58 -1.54 2.18
N VAL A 263 13.10 -1.20 0.99
CA VAL A 263 12.34 -1.27 -0.26
C VAL A 263 12.32 -2.72 -0.78
N TYR A 264 11.13 -3.22 -1.10
CA TYR A 264 10.89 -4.54 -1.64
C TYR A 264 9.81 -4.51 -2.73
N CYS A 265 9.57 -5.62 -3.43
CA CYS A 265 8.60 -5.67 -4.52
C CYS A 265 7.37 -6.51 -4.17
N GLU A 266 6.21 -6.02 -4.60
CA GLU A 266 4.93 -6.69 -4.50
C GLU A 266 4.40 -7.03 -5.89
N ALA A 267 3.59 -8.08 -5.96
CA ALA A 267 2.91 -8.48 -7.18
C ALA A 267 1.42 -8.68 -6.92
N PHE A 268 0.60 -8.24 -7.88
CA PHE A 268 -0.85 -8.37 -7.86
C PHE A 268 -1.33 -8.98 -9.18
N LYS A 269 -2.42 -9.73 -9.15
CA LYS A 269 -3.12 -10.14 -10.38
C LYS A 269 -4.62 -10.12 -10.14
N PHE A 270 -5.35 -9.49 -11.06
CA PHE A 270 -6.80 -9.41 -11.04
C PHE A 270 -7.33 -10.20 -12.22
N ILE A 271 -7.95 -11.36 -11.95
CA ILE A 271 -8.49 -12.23 -12.99
C ILE A 271 -9.71 -12.98 -12.45
N ASN A 272 -10.75 -13.15 -13.27
CA ASN A 272 -11.98 -13.87 -12.89
C ASN A 272 -12.59 -13.39 -11.55
N ASN A 273 -12.59 -12.08 -11.31
CA ASN A 273 -13.05 -11.41 -10.07
C ASN A 273 -12.27 -11.72 -8.80
N LEU A 274 -11.19 -12.49 -8.91
CA LEU A 274 -10.30 -12.81 -7.81
C LEU A 274 -9.11 -11.87 -7.83
N ALA A 275 -8.75 -11.39 -6.64
CA ALA A 275 -7.55 -10.64 -6.40
C ALA A 275 -6.49 -11.59 -5.83
N TYR A 276 -5.34 -11.63 -6.49
CA TYR A 276 -4.18 -12.40 -6.07
C TYR A 276 -3.04 -11.47 -5.68
N TYR A 277 -2.25 -11.88 -4.69
CA TYR A 277 -1.15 -11.08 -4.16
C TYR A 277 0.03 -11.95 -3.70
N ALA A 278 1.23 -11.38 -3.78
CA ALA A 278 2.44 -11.85 -3.12
C ALA A 278 3.41 -10.69 -2.84
N ALA A 279 4.24 -10.84 -1.82
CA ALA A 279 5.37 -9.96 -1.52
C ALA A 279 6.70 -10.71 -1.71
N SER A 280 7.73 -10.01 -2.15
CA SER A 280 9.08 -10.57 -2.25
C SER A 280 9.67 -10.81 -0.85
N THR A 281 10.40 -11.91 -0.69
CA THR A 281 11.14 -12.22 0.54
C THR A 281 12.61 -11.78 0.50
N ASN A 282 13.02 -11.07 -0.56
CA ASN A 282 14.34 -10.50 -0.71
C ASN A 282 14.29 -9.11 -1.35
N LYS A 283 15.38 -8.35 -1.28
CA LYS A 283 15.47 -6.96 -1.72
C LYS A 283 15.74 -6.77 -3.22
N ARG A 284 15.81 -7.86 -4.01
CA ARG A 284 16.33 -7.84 -5.39
C ARG A 284 15.34 -8.30 -6.46
N THR A 285 14.41 -9.19 -6.11
CA THR A 285 13.52 -9.81 -7.08
C THR A 285 12.07 -9.61 -6.73
N CYS A 286 11.24 -9.44 -7.74
CA CYS A 286 9.79 -9.43 -7.60
C CYS A 286 9.24 -10.86 -7.50
N PRO A 287 8.05 -11.05 -6.90
CA PRO A 287 7.35 -12.34 -6.91
C PRO A 287 7.14 -12.91 -8.32
N THR A 288 6.99 -14.22 -8.44
CA THR A 288 6.55 -14.87 -9.69
C THR A 288 5.04 -15.11 -9.66
N GLU A 289 4.46 -15.40 -10.81
CA GLU A 289 3.04 -15.75 -10.88
C GLU A 289 2.71 -17.00 -10.05
N GLU A 290 3.63 -17.97 -9.95
CA GLU A 290 3.41 -19.17 -9.12
C GLU A 290 3.38 -18.90 -7.62
N SER A 291 3.93 -17.76 -7.18
CA SER A 291 3.94 -17.35 -5.76
C SER A 291 2.68 -16.58 -5.34
N LEU A 292 1.82 -16.21 -6.30
CA LEU A 292 0.60 -15.48 -6.02
C LEU A 292 -0.43 -16.36 -5.31
N SER A 293 -1.05 -15.82 -4.28
CA SER A 293 -2.13 -16.47 -3.53
C SER A 293 -3.42 -15.63 -3.60
N GLU A 294 -4.58 -16.28 -3.57
CA GLU A 294 -5.86 -15.59 -3.55
C GLU A 294 -6.03 -14.85 -2.23
N VAL A 295 -6.30 -13.55 -2.30
CA VAL A 295 -6.42 -12.68 -1.13
C VAL A 295 -7.77 -11.98 -1.03
N GLY A 296 -8.62 -12.12 -2.03
CA GLY A 296 -9.90 -11.43 -2.06
C GLY A 296 -10.55 -11.41 -3.44
N THR A 297 -11.45 -10.47 -3.60
CA THR A 297 -12.16 -10.22 -4.86
C THR A 297 -11.92 -8.81 -5.36
N TYR A 298 -12.26 -8.56 -6.62
CA TYR A 298 -12.30 -7.20 -7.15
C TYR A 298 -13.58 -6.95 -7.94
N ALA A 299 -13.94 -5.67 -8.06
CA ALA A 299 -14.99 -5.16 -8.94
C ALA A 299 -14.50 -3.87 -9.63
N ILE A 300 -15.08 -3.54 -10.77
CA ILE A 300 -14.87 -2.24 -11.42
C ILE A 300 -16.06 -1.35 -11.10
N ASP A 301 -15.78 -0.12 -10.66
CA ASP A 301 -16.74 0.95 -10.41
C ASP A 301 -16.29 2.20 -11.16
N ASP A 302 -16.90 2.44 -12.33
CA ASP A 302 -16.47 3.45 -13.31
C ASP A 302 -14.98 3.31 -13.69
N LYS A 303 -14.13 4.24 -13.24
CA LYS A 303 -12.67 4.24 -13.47
C LYS A 303 -11.87 3.63 -12.33
N HIS A 304 -12.54 3.09 -11.32
CA HIS A 304 -11.89 2.52 -10.15
C HIS A 304 -11.94 1.00 -10.19
N LEU A 305 -10.83 0.38 -9.83
CA LEU A 305 -10.80 -1.02 -9.42
C LEU A 305 -10.96 -1.06 -7.89
N ILE A 306 -12.03 -1.68 -7.42
CA ILE A 306 -12.35 -1.85 -6.00
C ILE A 306 -11.88 -3.25 -5.60
N VAL A 307 -10.94 -3.33 -4.66
CA VAL A 307 -10.39 -4.60 -4.18
C VAL A 307 -10.85 -4.84 -2.75
N THR A 308 -11.41 -6.02 -2.51
CA THR A 308 -12.00 -6.41 -1.23
C THR A 308 -11.27 -7.65 -0.68
N SER A 309 -10.75 -7.55 0.55
CA SER A 309 -10.06 -8.65 1.24
C SER A 309 -11.04 -9.78 1.60
N SER A 310 -10.61 -11.03 1.47
CA SER A 310 -11.32 -12.20 1.99
C SER A 310 -10.89 -12.60 3.41
N TYR A 311 -9.79 -12.03 3.93
CA TYR A 311 -9.27 -12.39 5.25
C TYR A 311 -10.05 -11.78 6.40
N SER A 312 -10.63 -10.59 6.21
CA SER A 312 -11.37 -9.88 7.24
C SER A 312 -12.43 -8.98 6.62
N ALA A 313 -13.66 -9.09 7.12
CA ALA A 313 -14.75 -8.20 6.72
C ALA A 313 -14.60 -6.77 7.24
N PHE A 314 -13.62 -6.53 8.13
CA PHE A 314 -13.27 -5.22 8.68
C PHE A 314 -12.15 -4.55 7.88
N ASP A 315 -11.50 -5.28 6.97
CA ASP A 315 -10.51 -4.69 6.09
C ASP A 315 -11.23 -3.70 5.17
N ALA A 316 -10.71 -2.49 5.08
CA ALA A 316 -11.27 -1.49 4.21
C ALA A 316 -11.08 -1.91 2.74
N GLU A 317 -12.07 -1.60 1.91
CA GLU A 317 -11.97 -1.75 0.46
C GLU A 317 -10.87 -0.82 -0.08
N GLN A 318 -9.98 -1.35 -0.90
CA GLN A 318 -9.03 -0.51 -1.62
C GLN A 318 -9.64 0.00 -2.91
N ARG A 319 -9.44 1.29 -3.21
CA ARG A 319 -9.89 1.90 -4.46
C ARG A 319 -8.70 2.34 -5.29
N TRP A 320 -8.50 1.70 -6.43
CA TRP A 320 -7.37 1.94 -7.33
C TRP A 320 -7.85 2.74 -8.53
N LYS A 321 -7.16 3.82 -8.86
CA LYS A 321 -7.47 4.69 -9.98
C LYS A 321 -6.22 4.95 -10.82
N ILE A 322 -6.30 4.64 -12.10
CA ILE A 322 -5.23 5.00 -13.05
C ILE A 322 -5.31 6.51 -13.32
N LEU A 323 -4.23 7.21 -13.03
CA LEU A 323 -4.04 8.63 -13.33
C LEU A 323 -3.47 8.80 -14.75
N HIS A 324 -2.48 7.98 -15.11
CA HIS A 324 -1.86 7.97 -16.44
C HIS A 324 -1.44 6.56 -16.86
N SER A 325 -1.59 6.25 -18.15
CA SER A 325 -0.94 5.10 -18.81
C SER A 325 0.05 5.60 -19.85
N TYR A 326 1.22 4.96 -19.94
CA TYR A 326 2.27 5.30 -20.88
C TYR A 326 3.19 4.11 -21.18
N GLU A 327 3.79 4.09 -22.37
CA GLU A 327 4.87 3.17 -22.69
C GLU A 327 6.18 3.67 -22.07
N SER A 328 6.79 2.84 -21.22
CA SER A 328 8.11 3.15 -20.67
C SER A 328 9.19 3.08 -21.74
N SER A 329 10.17 3.97 -21.62
CA SER A 329 11.35 4.00 -22.49
C SER A 329 12.14 2.68 -22.47
N PHE A 330 12.98 2.47 -23.50
CA PHE A 330 13.89 1.32 -23.61
C PHE A 330 13.20 -0.05 -23.59
N ASN A 331 12.00 -0.15 -24.17
CA ASN A 331 11.20 -1.39 -24.24
C ASN A 331 10.88 -1.99 -22.85
N LYS A 332 10.78 -1.15 -21.81
CA LYS A 332 10.34 -1.58 -20.48
C LYS A 332 8.83 -1.88 -20.44
N GLY A 333 8.08 -1.47 -21.47
CA GLY A 333 6.66 -1.79 -21.70
C GLY A 333 5.71 -0.83 -20.98
N GLU A 334 4.42 -1.16 -21.00
CA GLU A 334 3.38 -0.32 -20.42
C GLU A 334 3.58 -0.11 -18.90
N SER A 335 3.35 1.13 -18.47
CA SER A 335 3.48 1.62 -17.10
C SER A 335 2.26 2.46 -16.74
N LEU A 336 1.80 2.33 -15.51
CA LEU A 336 0.56 2.93 -15.03
C LEU A 336 0.85 3.75 -13.76
N LEU A 337 0.69 5.06 -13.82
CA LEU A 337 0.63 5.88 -12.61
C LEU A 337 -0.74 5.65 -11.98
N THR A 338 -0.78 5.04 -10.81
CA THR A 338 -2.01 4.60 -10.15
C THR A 338 -2.05 5.10 -8.73
N THR A 339 -3.13 5.77 -8.35
CA THR A 339 -3.39 6.14 -6.96
C THR A 339 -4.33 5.13 -6.30
N ILE A 340 -4.02 4.76 -5.06
CA ILE A 340 -4.71 3.74 -4.29
C ILE A 340 -5.14 4.36 -2.96
N HIS A 341 -6.43 4.30 -2.67
CA HIS A 341 -6.97 4.63 -1.35
C HIS A 341 -7.25 3.35 -0.57
N ASN A 342 -6.62 3.18 0.59
CA ASN A 342 -6.78 1.98 1.43
C ASN A 342 -7.87 2.12 2.52
N GLY A 343 -8.74 3.12 2.40
CA GLY A 343 -9.75 3.45 3.40
C GLY A 343 -9.29 4.45 4.46
N LYS A 344 -7.98 4.66 4.61
CA LYS A 344 -7.39 5.61 5.57
C LYS A 344 -6.58 6.70 4.87
N GLU A 345 -5.71 6.30 3.96
CA GLU A 345 -4.79 7.20 3.27
C GLU A 345 -4.67 6.85 1.78
N PHE A 346 -4.11 7.80 1.04
CA PHE A 346 -3.77 7.62 -0.37
C PHE A 346 -2.28 7.32 -0.52
N GLU A 347 -1.98 6.45 -1.47
CA GLU A 347 -0.63 6.20 -1.94
C GLU A 347 -0.66 6.10 -3.47
N THR A 348 0.33 6.70 -4.13
CA THR A 348 0.42 6.68 -5.59
C THR A 348 1.67 5.91 -5.99
N TYR A 349 1.56 5.06 -7.02
CA TYR A 349 2.57 4.11 -7.47
C TYR A 349 2.72 4.16 -8.99
N THR A 350 3.95 4.01 -9.48
CA THR A 350 4.19 3.52 -10.84
C THR A 350 4.08 2.00 -10.82
N ILE A 351 3.00 1.50 -11.40
CA ILE A 351 2.74 0.07 -11.56
C ILE A 351 3.28 -0.38 -12.92
N LEU A 352 4.05 -1.47 -12.93
CA LEU A 352 4.63 -2.04 -14.15
C LEU A 352 4.06 -3.43 -14.41
N LYS A 353 3.79 -3.75 -15.68
CA LYS A 353 3.46 -5.12 -16.11
C LYS A 353 4.70 -5.99 -16.35
N ASN A 354 5.86 -5.34 -16.50
CA ASN A 354 7.13 -6.01 -16.78
C ASN A 354 7.95 -6.22 -15.49
N LYS A 355 8.07 -7.48 -15.08
CA LYS A 355 8.85 -7.88 -13.90
C LYS A 355 10.28 -7.36 -13.92
N ARG A 356 11.01 -7.55 -15.04
CA ARG A 356 12.41 -7.15 -15.16
C ARG A 356 12.57 -5.63 -15.07
N ALA A 357 11.62 -4.88 -15.63
CA ALA A 357 11.62 -3.42 -15.52
C ALA A 357 11.43 -2.96 -14.06
N MET A 358 10.54 -3.61 -13.29
CA MET A 358 10.40 -3.31 -11.87
C MET A 358 11.66 -3.70 -11.08
N GLU A 359 12.24 -4.87 -11.36
CA GLU A 359 13.49 -5.31 -10.73
C GLU A 359 14.67 -4.38 -11.03
N SER A 360 14.69 -3.66 -12.17
CA SER A 360 15.74 -2.65 -12.40
C SER A 360 15.77 -1.55 -11.34
N ARG A 361 14.62 -1.18 -10.77
CA ARG A 361 14.52 -0.22 -9.64
C ARG A 361 15.03 -0.80 -8.32
N LEU A 362 15.07 -2.13 -8.19
CA LEU A 362 15.62 -2.83 -7.03
C LEU A 362 17.13 -3.13 -7.14
N ASN A 363 17.72 -2.92 -8.32
CA ASN A 363 19.07 -3.37 -8.62
C ASN A 363 19.90 -2.26 -9.28
N VAL A 364 19.75 -1.02 -8.83
CA VAL A 364 20.51 0.11 -9.38
C VAL A 364 21.97 -0.02 -8.95
N VAL A 365 22.87 -0.27 -9.88
CA VAL A 365 24.31 -0.35 -9.63
C VAL A 365 24.87 1.07 -9.50
N THR A 366 25.66 1.32 -8.44
CA THR A 366 26.25 2.64 -8.18
C THR A 366 27.63 2.54 -7.51
N GLY A 367 28.34 3.66 -7.41
CA GLY A 367 29.62 3.79 -6.70
C GLY A 367 30.90 3.50 -7.50
N GLN A 368 30.83 2.77 -8.63
CA GLN A 368 32.04 2.37 -9.36
C GLN A 368 32.69 3.53 -10.11
N THR A 369 31.87 4.49 -10.55
CA THR A 369 32.29 5.71 -11.24
C THR A 369 31.49 6.90 -10.70
N PRO A 370 32.04 8.14 -10.75
CA PRO A 370 31.32 9.33 -10.32
C PRO A 370 29.93 9.44 -10.97
N TYR A 371 28.92 9.76 -10.15
CA TYR A 371 27.53 9.99 -10.58
C TYR A 371 26.87 8.79 -11.31
N GLN A 372 27.33 7.55 -11.05
CA GLN A 372 26.74 6.34 -11.64
C GLN A 372 25.32 6.11 -11.11
N MET A 373 24.32 6.28 -11.97
CA MET A 373 22.91 6.06 -11.65
C MET A 373 22.14 5.46 -12.82
N GLU A 374 21.05 4.78 -12.52
CA GLU A 374 19.98 4.51 -13.48
C GLU A 374 18.85 5.53 -13.25
N LYS A 375 18.34 6.11 -14.34
CA LYS A 375 17.22 7.06 -14.31
C LYS A 375 15.93 6.35 -14.67
N PHE A 376 14.87 6.62 -13.90
CA PHE A 376 13.54 6.08 -14.13
C PHE A 376 12.56 7.18 -14.48
N GLU A 377 11.63 6.87 -15.38
CA GLU A 377 10.56 7.78 -15.74
C GLU A 377 9.58 7.96 -14.59
N TYR A 378 9.15 9.20 -14.41
CA TYR A 378 8.27 9.63 -13.35
C TYR A 378 7.33 10.73 -13.87
N PHE A 379 6.15 10.83 -13.26
CA PHE A 379 5.20 11.89 -13.53
C PHE A 379 5.14 12.82 -12.32
N PHE A 380 5.53 14.07 -12.54
CA PHE A 380 5.53 15.08 -11.50
C PHE A 380 4.31 15.99 -11.68
N PRO A 381 3.50 16.19 -10.63
CA PRO A 381 2.40 17.13 -10.69
C PRO A 381 2.93 18.55 -10.84
N THR A 382 2.34 19.29 -11.76
CA THR A 382 2.61 20.72 -11.98
C THR A 382 1.70 21.62 -11.14
N ASP A 383 0.60 21.06 -10.67
CA ASP A 383 -0.38 21.75 -9.86
C ASP A 383 -1.15 20.77 -8.96
N LYS A 384 -2.05 21.32 -8.14
CA LYS A 384 -2.91 20.56 -7.23
C LYS A 384 -4.17 20.01 -7.91
N GLN A 385 -4.35 20.28 -9.21
CA GLN A 385 -5.49 19.83 -10.01
C GLN A 385 -5.19 18.50 -10.73
N GLY A 386 -3.95 18.02 -10.67
CA GLY A 386 -3.55 16.76 -11.30
C GLY A 386 -3.13 16.93 -12.76
N ASN A 387 -2.55 18.08 -13.12
CA ASN A 387 -1.80 18.20 -14.37
C ASN A 387 -0.36 17.73 -14.14
N TYR A 388 0.19 16.94 -15.06
CA TYR A 388 1.50 16.33 -14.90
C TYR A 388 2.47 16.70 -16.01
N ILE A 389 3.75 16.68 -15.65
CA ILE A 389 4.87 16.62 -16.60
C ILE A 389 5.60 15.31 -16.45
N LYS A 390 6.13 14.81 -17.57
CA LYS A 390 7.05 13.69 -17.56
C LYS A 390 8.46 14.18 -17.23
N GLY A 391 9.13 13.45 -16.35
CA GLY A 391 10.52 13.65 -16.02
C GLY A 391 11.22 12.32 -15.74
N THR A 392 12.45 12.40 -15.24
CA THR A 392 13.19 11.24 -14.76
C THR A 392 13.81 11.53 -13.41
N ALA A 393 13.91 10.51 -12.56
CA ALA A 393 14.61 10.56 -11.30
C ALA A 393 15.63 9.42 -11.23
N GLY A 394 16.83 9.70 -10.76
CA GLY A 394 17.90 8.71 -10.59
C GLY A 394 18.74 9.07 -9.37
N MET A 395 19.12 8.04 -8.62
CA MET A 395 19.89 8.16 -7.38
C MET A 395 21.28 7.55 -7.61
N TYR A 396 22.33 8.22 -7.15
CA TYR A 396 23.66 7.61 -7.03
C TYR A 396 24.10 7.58 -5.58
N MET A 397 25.05 6.71 -5.25
CA MET A 397 25.80 6.75 -4.01
C MET A 397 27.27 6.54 -4.34
N MET A 398 28.14 7.26 -3.64
CA MET A 398 29.56 7.19 -3.87
C MET A 398 30.35 7.44 -2.59
N ASP A 399 31.38 6.64 -2.37
CA ASP A 399 32.45 7.05 -1.46
C ASP A 399 33.47 7.90 -2.22
N SER A 400 33.24 9.21 -2.18
CA SER A 400 34.02 10.20 -2.93
C SER A 400 35.49 10.22 -2.47
N ARG A 401 35.75 9.86 -1.20
CA ARG A 401 37.06 9.78 -0.56
C ARG A 401 37.97 8.75 -1.24
N LEU A 402 37.39 7.69 -1.80
CA LEU A 402 38.12 6.65 -2.52
C LEU A 402 38.58 7.12 -3.91
N VAL A 403 37.91 8.10 -4.52
CA VAL A 403 38.33 8.65 -5.83
C VAL A 403 39.28 9.82 -5.68
N ASN A 404 39.05 10.70 -4.70
CA ASN A 404 39.96 11.77 -4.36
C ASN A 404 40.07 11.86 -2.83
N PRO A 405 41.23 11.53 -2.24
CA PRO A 405 41.42 11.59 -0.79
C PRO A 405 41.28 12.99 -0.16
N ASN A 406 41.20 14.04 -0.98
CA ASN A 406 40.92 15.41 -0.52
C ASN A 406 39.41 15.73 -0.49
N TRP A 407 38.57 14.83 -0.96
CA TRP A 407 37.13 14.89 -0.73
C TRP A 407 36.83 14.21 0.60
N PHE A 408 35.95 14.82 1.39
CA PHE A 408 35.83 14.50 2.81
C PHE A 408 34.63 13.61 3.15
N GLU A 409 33.74 13.35 2.20
CA GLU A 409 32.39 12.88 2.51
C GLU A 409 31.93 11.73 1.60
N LEU A 410 31.06 10.89 2.15
CA LEU A 410 30.17 10.07 1.33
C LEU A 410 29.18 11.01 0.65
N ASP A 411 28.85 10.73 -0.60
CA ASP A 411 28.06 11.62 -1.44
C ASP A 411 26.97 10.80 -2.13
N SER A 412 25.74 11.30 -2.07
CA SER A 412 24.63 10.69 -2.77
C SER A 412 23.51 11.69 -3.03
N ASP A 413 23.12 11.81 -4.29
CA ASP A 413 22.04 12.71 -4.67
C ASP A 413 20.92 11.98 -5.41
N LEU A 414 19.68 12.29 -5.04
CA LEU A 414 18.55 12.02 -5.94
C LEU A 414 18.45 13.16 -6.95
N ASN A 415 18.71 12.85 -8.21
CA ASN A 415 18.68 13.83 -9.29
C ASN A 415 17.36 13.76 -10.08
N ILE A 416 16.61 14.86 -10.12
CA ILE A 416 15.29 14.97 -10.73
C ILE A 416 15.33 15.89 -11.95
N HIS A 417 15.03 15.33 -13.12
CA HIS A 417 15.18 15.97 -14.43
C HIS A 417 13.86 16.03 -15.20
N SER A 418 13.74 17.01 -16.11
CA SER A 418 12.79 16.99 -17.21
C SER A 418 13.41 17.63 -18.45
N ASP A 419 13.11 17.12 -19.64
CA ASP A 419 13.56 17.72 -20.90
C ASP A 419 12.68 18.90 -21.33
N THR A 420 11.46 18.98 -20.81
CA THR A 420 10.47 19.99 -21.21
C THR A 420 10.30 21.08 -20.15
N HIS A 421 10.59 20.76 -18.88
CA HIS A 421 10.35 21.65 -17.75
C HIS A 421 11.61 21.92 -16.92
N ASN A 422 11.64 23.08 -16.26
CA ASN A 422 12.65 23.34 -15.23
C ASN A 422 12.18 22.68 -13.94
N MET A 423 12.93 21.70 -13.44
CA MET A 423 12.68 21.07 -12.15
C MET A 423 13.40 21.91 -11.09
N THR A 424 12.78 23.00 -10.65
CA THR A 424 13.32 23.84 -9.58
C THR A 424 13.09 23.21 -8.21
N CYS A 425 13.81 23.67 -7.19
CA CYS A 425 13.61 23.20 -5.83
C CYS A 425 12.22 23.50 -5.33
N ASP A 426 11.72 24.73 -5.52
CA ASP A 426 10.33 25.11 -5.20
C ASP A 426 9.31 24.16 -5.83
N PHE A 427 9.58 23.67 -7.05
CA PHE A 427 8.70 22.73 -7.74
C PHE A 427 8.70 21.36 -7.07
N VAL A 428 9.87 20.83 -6.72
CA VAL A 428 10.00 19.51 -6.08
C VAL A 428 9.51 19.54 -4.64
N VAL A 429 10.04 20.43 -3.79
CA VAL A 429 9.75 20.46 -2.34
C VAL A 429 8.32 20.90 -2.02
N ALA A 430 7.58 21.43 -3.00
CA ALA A 430 6.15 21.67 -2.87
C ALA A 430 5.38 20.38 -2.54
N PHE A 431 5.78 19.23 -3.10
CA PHE A 431 5.04 17.97 -3.02
C PHE A 431 5.62 16.94 -2.06
N TYR A 432 6.91 17.04 -1.71
CA TYR A 432 7.61 16.04 -0.90
C TYR A 432 7.92 16.52 0.52
N GLN A 433 7.93 15.60 1.48
CA GLN A 433 8.14 15.89 2.91
C GLN A 433 9.44 15.33 3.49
N SER A 434 9.94 14.22 2.95
CA SER A 434 11.12 13.54 3.50
C SER A 434 11.85 12.76 2.42
N SER A 435 13.17 12.77 2.47
CA SER A 435 14.09 12.01 1.63
C SER A 435 15.03 11.26 2.55
N THR A 436 15.05 9.93 2.46
CA THR A 436 15.80 9.08 3.39
C THR A 436 16.43 7.91 2.68
N MET A 437 17.60 7.50 3.17
CA MET A 437 18.28 6.29 2.75
C MET A 437 18.69 5.45 3.94
N GLY A 438 18.57 4.13 3.81
CA GLY A 438 18.94 3.17 4.84
C GLY A 438 19.67 1.95 4.29
N GLY A 439 20.68 1.47 5.01
CA GLY A 439 21.35 0.22 4.68
C GLY A 439 22.36 -0.21 5.74
N GLN A 440 22.96 -1.37 5.55
CA GLN A 440 23.96 -1.88 6.50
C GLN A 440 25.34 -1.29 6.19
N GLY A 441 26.00 -0.69 7.19
CA GLY A 441 27.40 -0.23 7.09
C GLY A 441 28.42 -1.30 7.48
N ALA A 442 29.71 -1.03 7.23
CA ALA A 442 30.82 -1.99 7.38
C ALA A 442 30.99 -2.55 8.81
N SER A 443 30.66 -1.75 9.83
CA SER A 443 30.77 -2.16 11.25
C SER A 443 29.57 -2.95 11.78
N GLY A 444 28.63 -3.35 10.91
CA GLY A 444 27.36 -3.93 11.36
C GLY A 444 26.41 -2.91 12.01
N ILE A 445 26.73 -1.61 11.90
CA ILE A 445 25.88 -0.48 12.28
C ILE A 445 25.08 -0.06 11.05
N SER A 446 23.79 0.25 11.23
CA SER A 446 22.94 0.77 10.16
C SER A 446 23.39 2.19 9.77
N ILE A 447 23.48 2.45 8.47
CA ILE A 447 23.56 3.80 7.92
C ILE A 447 22.14 4.27 7.70
N THR A 448 21.78 5.39 8.31
CA THR A 448 20.54 6.11 8.05
C THR A 448 20.88 7.55 7.73
N SER A 449 20.55 7.97 6.52
CA SER A 449 20.80 9.31 6.03
C SER A 449 19.49 9.95 5.57
N SER A 450 19.41 11.27 5.64
CA SER A 450 18.25 12.04 5.23
C SER A 450 18.66 13.38 4.67
N SER A 451 17.87 13.92 3.75
CA SER A 451 18.03 15.28 3.25
C SER A 451 17.35 16.25 4.21
N ILE A 452 18.11 16.93 5.07
CA ILE A 452 17.56 17.91 6.02
C ILE A 452 18.08 19.29 5.66
N ALA A 453 17.17 20.20 5.29
CA ALA A 453 17.59 21.56 4.96
C ALA A 453 18.31 22.23 6.15
N PRO A 454 19.51 22.83 5.94
CA PRO A 454 20.26 23.49 7.00
C PRO A 454 19.52 24.67 7.64
N ASN A 455 18.52 25.22 6.94
CA ASN A 455 17.74 26.36 7.38
C ASN A 455 16.60 25.98 8.35
N TYR A 456 16.31 24.69 8.55
CA TYR A 456 15.19 24.15 9.36
C TYR A 456 13.80 24.73 9.02
N ILE A 457 13.66 25.37 7.84
CA ILE A 457 12.40 25.92 7.32
C ILE A 457 11.90 25.04 6.19
N ASP A 458 12.79 24.64 5.28
CA ASP A 458 12.46 23.75 4.19
C ASP A 458 12.52 22.29 4.65
N PRO A 459 11.61 21.43 4.16
CA PRO A 459 11.56 20.04 4.62
C PRO A 459 12.73 19.20 4.08
N LEU A 460 13.43 19.66 3.04
CA LEU A 460 14.43 18.93 2.29
C LEU A 460 15.56 19.87 1.86
N GLU A 461 16.81 19.41 1.93
CA GLU A 461 17.92 20.09 1.29
C GLU A 461 17.84 19.87 -0.21
N CYS A 462 17.63 20.95 -0.95
CA CYS A 462 17.49 20.91 -2.39
C CYS A 462 18.37 21.96 -3.03
N GLU A 463 19.09 21.53 -4.07
CA GLU A 463 19.88 22.40 -4.91
C GLU A 463 19.51 22.24 -6.39
N GLU A 464 19.87 23.24 -7.19
CA GLU A 464 19.55 23.29 -8.61
C GLU A 464 20.80 23.44 -9.47
N ARG A 465 20.85 22.70 -10.58
CA ARG A 465 21.88 22.86 -11.60
C ARG A 465 21.27 22.94 -12.98
N ILE A 466 22.01 23.52 -13.92
CA ILE A 466 21.61 23.57 -15.33
C ILE A 466 22.17 22.33 -16.01
N ASN A 467 21.28 21.54 -16.62
CA ASN A 467 21.69 20.47 -17.50
C ASN A 467 22.29 21.10 -18.77
N PRO A 468 23.58 20.86 -19.07
CA PRO A 468 24.25 21.49 -20.21
C PRO A 468 23.72 21.01 -21.57
N ASP A 469 23.10 19.83 -21.64
CA ASP A 469 22.66 19.21 -22.89
C ASP A 469 21.36 19.83 -23.41
N ASN A 470 20.43 20.18 -22.50
CA ASN A 470 19.11 20.70 -22.86
C ASN A 470 18.83 22.12 -22.30
N GLY A 471 19.74 22.68 -21.49
CA GLY A 471 19.63 24.01 -20.89
C GLY A 471 18.54 24.13 -19.81
N LYS A 472 17.90 23.02 -19.40
CA LYS A 472 16.88 23.00 -18.35
C LYS A 472 17.51 22.90 -16.97
N ARG A 473 16.84 23.45 -15.97
CA ARG A 473 17.21 23.21 -14.57
C ARG A 473 16.77 21.83 -14.14
N TYR A 474 17.64 21.13 -13.44
CA TYR A 474 17.33 19.94 -12.68
C TYR A 474 17.57 20.21 -11.20
N ALA A 475 16.76 19.60 -10.35
CA ALA A 475 16.91 19.66 -8.90
C ALA A 475 17.62 18.39 -8.44
N TYR A 476 18.39 18.49 -7.37
CA TYR A 476 18.89 17.33 -6.65
C TYR A 476 18.67 17.48 -5.16
N LEU A 477 18.45 16.34 -4.49
CA LEU A 477 18.29 16.24 -3.05
C LEU A 477 19.52 15.53 -2.50
N ASP A 478 20.33 16.27 -1.75
CA ASP A 478 21.55 15.80 -1.12
C ASP A 478 21.25 15.12 0.21
N LEU A 479 22.05 14.13 0.57
CA LEU A 479 21.90 13.30 1.76
C LEU A 479 23.11 13.45 2.66
N ASP A 480 22.86 13.74 3.94
CA ASP A 480 23.92 13.92 4.93
C ASP A 480 24.41 12.60 5.53
N TYR A 481 25.73 12.44 5.63
CA TYR A 481 26.35 11.26 6.23
C TYR A 481 27.17 11.58 7.47
N SER A 482 27.23 10.63 8.40
CA SER A 482 28.17 10.69 9.51
C SER A 482 29.59 10.48 9.00
N PRO A 483 30.62 11.12 9.61
CA PRO A 483 32.01 10.86 9.27
C PRO A 483 32.45 9.40 9.53
N TYR A 484 31.66 8.64 10.28
CA TYR A 484 31.89 7.22 10.59
C TYR A 484 31.14 6.26 9.66
N ASP A 485 30.35 6.78 8.72
CA ASP A 485 29.63 5.93 7.78
C ASP A 485 30.61 5.36 6.73
N GLU A 486 30.42 4.07 6.46
CA GLU A 486 31.21 3.29 5.51
C GLU A 486 30.30 2.35 4.72
N PHE A 487 30.20 2.60 3.42
CA PHE A 487 29.47 1.71 2.53
C PHE A 487 30.17 0.37 2.36
N VAL A 488 29.39 -0.69 2.21
CA VAL A 488 29.86 -2.07 2.02
C VAL A 488 29.74 -2.42 0.55
N ASP A 489 30.84 -2.87 -0.06
CA ASP A 489 30.82 -3.38 -1.45
C ASP A 489 29.84 -4.55 -1.59
N GLY A 490 28.95 -4.46 -2.59
CA GLY A 490 27.82 -5.37 -2.79
C GLY A 490 26.64 -5.15 -1.83
N GLY A 491 26.73 -4.17 -0.92
CA GLY A 491 25.67 -3.79 0.00
C GLY A 491 24.45 -3.21 -0.73
N ILE A 492 23.26 -3.45 -0.16
CA ILE A 492 21.98 -2.95 -0.70
C ILE A 492 21.44 -1.86 0.22
N TYR A 493 21.24 -0.67 -0.34
CA TYR A 493 20.74 0.51 0.35
C TYR A 493 19.39 0.92 -0.23
N SER A 494 18.39 1.09 0.62
CA SER A 494 17.04 1.48 0.25
C SER A 494 16.88 3.00 0.34
N TYR A 495 16.46 3.63 -0.76
CA TYR A 495 16.18 5.06 -0.81
C TYR A 495 14.68 5.29 -0.99
N ILE A 496 14.12 6.24 -0.23
CA ILE A 496 12.72 6.61 -0.20
C ILE A 496 12.57 8.13 -0.19
N LEU A 497 11.81 8.68 -1.15
CA LEU A 497 11.35 10.06 -1.15
C LEU A 497 9.83 10.10 -1.00
N LYS A 498 9.36 10.54 0.17
CA LYS A 498 7.94 10.51 0.55
C LYS A 498 7.20 11.79 0.20
N PRO A 499 6.01 11.68 -0.40
CA PRO A 499 5.15 12.83 -0.62
C PRO A 499 4.60 13.37 0.71
N LYS A 500 4.20 14.64 0.72
CA LYS A 500 3.37 15.18 1.81
C LYS A 500 2.02 14.43 1.80
N PRO A 501 1.45 14.08 2.97
CA PRO A 501 0.22 13.30 3.05
C PRO A 501 -0.94 13.88 2.24
N GLU A 502 -1.09 15.21 2.22
CA GLU A 502 -2.12 15.89 1.46
C GLU A 502 -1.97 15.77 -0.06
N TYR A 503 -0.79 15.39 -0.56
CA TYR A 503 -0.51 15.20 -1.99
C TYR A 503 -0.20 13.75 -2.38
N ALA A 504 -0.26 12.80 -1.44
CA ALA A 504 0.02 11.39 -1.69
C ALA A 504 -0.95 10.74 -2.71
N HIS A 505 -2.09 11.39 -3.00
CA HIS A 505 -3.05 11.00 -4.04
C HIS A 505 -2.70 11.50 -5.46
N LEU A 506 -1.69 12.37 -5.59
CA LEU A 506 -1.24 12.97 -6.84
C LEU A 506 0.17 12.51 -7.21
N VAL A 507 1.08 12.52 -6.22
CA VAL A 507 2.50 12.26 -6.46
C VAL A 507 2.92 10.91 -5.87
N GLU A 508 3.69 10.18 -6.65
CA GLU A 508 4.24 8.89 -6.27
C GLU A 508 5.38 9.03 -5.25
N GLU A 509 5.46 8.09 -4.31
CA GLU A 509 6.62 7.90 -3.45
C GLU A 509 7.76 7.24 -4.25
N PHE A 510 8.91 7.91 -4.36
CA PHE A 510 10.02 7.35 -5.12
C PHE A 510 10.79 6.37 -4.25
N LYS A 511 10.85 5.12 -4.70
CA LYS A 511 11.46 3.98 -4.01
C LYS A 511 12.47 3.32 -4.94
N VAL A 512 13.70 3.10 -4.47
CA VAL A 512 14.73 2.33 -5.19
C VAL A 512 15.64 1.59 -4.21
N ASN A 513 16.27 0.51 -4.68
CA ASN A 513 17.43 -0.08 -4.01
C ASN A 513 18.68 0.14 -4.85
N LEU A 514 19.76 0.50 -4.16
CA LEU A 514 21.07 0.80 -4.69
C LEU A 514 22.03 -0.31 -4.27
N ILE A 515 22.70 -0.93 -5.24
CA ILE A 515 23.76 -1.90 -5.02
C ILE A 515 25.07 -1.15 -5.15
N TYR A 516 25.68 -0.86 -4.01
CA TYR A 516 26.93 -0.12 -3.96
C TYR A 516 28.10 -1.02 -4.36
N HIS A 517 28.96 -0.50 -5.22
CA HIS A 517 30.25 -1.10 -5.52
C HIS A 517 31.35 -0.04 -5.39
N ALA A 518 32.42 -0.37 -4.70
CA ALA A 518 33.53 0.56 -4.52
C ALA A 518 34.18 0.92 -5.87
N PRO A 519 34.71 2.15 -6.03
CA PRO A 519 35.42 2.56 -7.24
C PRO A 519 36.54 1.59 -7.60
N ASN A 520 36.61 1.19 -8.88
CA ASN A 520 37.70 0.38 -9.39
C ASN A 520 38.89 1.30 -9.71
N LEU A 521 39.79 1.47 -8.74
CA LEU A 521 41.02 2.25 -8.89
C LEU A 521 42.07 1.41 -9.62
N SER A 522 41.88 1.18 -10.92
CA SER A 522 42.86 0.52 -11.80
C SER A 522 43.80 1.52 -12.46
#